data_AF-D9SHJ1-F1
#
_entry.id   AF-D9SHJ1-F1
#
_cell.length_a   1.000
_cell.length_b   1.000
_cell.length_c   1.000
_cell.angle_alpha   90.00
_cell.angle_beta   90.00
_cell.angle_gamma   90.00
#
_symmetry.space_group_name_H-M   'P 1'
#
loop_
_entity.id
_entity.type
_entity.pdbx_description
1 polymer ?
#
loop_
_entity_poly.entity_id
_entity_poly.type
_entity_poly.pdbx_seq_one_letter_code
_entity_poly.pdbx_strand_id
1 'polypeptide(L)' 'MSENKANKPKTVSWFNGCGGRIGVVVGQTGEHAYIGAALRHDEDSDVAQILAYGAKFPLAAALLLPVSKRYPDEEV' A
#
# COMPACT_ATOMS: atom_id res chain seq x y z
N MET A 1 10.60 -13.65 -6.30
CA MET A 1 9.29 -13.00 -6.10
C MET A 1 9.07 -12.08 -7.29
N SER A 2 7.91 -12.14 -7.95
CA SER A 2 7.62 -11.26 -9.09
C SER A 2 7.34 -9.86 -8.57
N GLU A 3 8.04 -8.87 -9.11
CA GLU A 3 7.88 -7.46 -8.78
C GLU A 3 6.56 -6.94 -9.38
N ASN A 4 5.78 -6.20 -8.59
CA ASN A 4 4.61 -5.50 -9.07
C ASN A 4 5.06 -4.35 -9.98
N LYS A 5 4.26 -4.06 -11.00
CA LYS A 5 4.52 -2.97 -11.95
C LYS A 5 4.82 -1.68 -11.18
N ALA A 6 5.92 -1.00 -11.52
CA ALA A 6 6.32 0.26 -10.90
C ALA A 6 5.14 1.25 -10.93
N ASN A 7 4.52 1.43 -9.78
CA ASN A 7 3.39 2.31 -9.57
C ASN A 7 3.76 3.18 -8.35
N LYS A 8 3.34 4.44 -8.32
CA LYS A 8 3.49 5.28 -7.12
C LYS A 8 2.32 4.98 -6.18
N PRO A 9 2.43 5.20 -4.86
CA PRO A 9 1.30 5.03 -3.95
C PRO A 9 0.32 6.20 -4.09
N LYS A 10 -0.98 5.92 -3.98
CA LYS A 10 -2.04 6.94 -3.84
C LYS A 10 -2.46 7.11 -2.38
N THR A 11 -2.76 6.00 -1.74
CA THR A 11 -3.18 5.94 -0.36
C THR A 11 -2.60 4.72 0.33
N VAL A 12 -2.41 4.83 1.63
CA VAL A 12 -2.15 3.68 2.51
C VAL A 12 -3.11 3.68 3.68
N SER A 13 -3.58 2.48 4.04
CA SER A 13 -4.35 2.21 5.25
C SER A 13 -3.58 1.26 6.15
N TRP A 14 -3.39 1.64 7.41
CA TRP A 14 -2.61 0.87 8.38
C TRP A 14 -3.50 0.21 9.43
N PHE A 15 -3.16 -1.04 9.77
CA PHE A 15 -3.85 -1.85 10.77
C PHE A 15 -2.82 -2.46 11.71
N ASN A 16 -3.19 -2.60 12.98
CA ASN A 16 -2.41 -3.38 13.93
C ASN A 16 -2.97 -4.81 13.97
N GLY A 17 -2.18 -5.79 13.52
CA GLY A 17 -2.52 -7.20 13.61
C GLY A 17 -1.71 -7.91 14.69
N CYS A 18 -2.04 -9.18 14.99
CA CYS A 18 -1.36 -10.01 15.99
C CYS A 18 0.12 -10.37 15.68
N GLY A 19 0.77 -9.69 14.73
CA GLY A 19 2.18 -9.91 14.36
C GLY A 19 2.89 -8.65 13.90
N GLY A 20 2.32 -7.47 14.16
CA GLY A 20 2.87 -6.19 13.73
C GLY A 20 1.88 -5.33 12.94
N ARG A 21 2.39 -4.26 12.34
CA ARG A 21 1.61 -3.32 11.54
C ARG A 21 1.45 -3.87 10.11
N ILE A 22 0.24 -3.84 9.57
CA ILE A 22 -0.10 -4.29 8.22
C ILE A 22 -0.59 -3.09 7.42
N GLY A 23 -0.07 -2.92 6.20
CA GLY A 23 -0.44 -1.85 5.29
C GLY A 23 -1.19 -2.37 4.07
N VAL A 24 -2.25 -1.67 3.70
CA VAL A 24 -2.91 -1.81 2.40
C VAL A 24 -2.64 -0.54 1.58
N VAL A 25 -1.95 -0.68 0.46
CA VAL A 25 -1.53 0.41 -0.43
C VAL A 25 -2.34 0.34 -1.72
N VAL A 26 -2.98 1.44 -2.10
CA VAL A 26 -3.60 1.61 -3.42
C VAL A 26 -2.60 2.32 -4.34
N GLY A 27 -2.35 1.76 -5.53
CA GLY A 27 -1.47 2.41 -6.52
C GLY A 27 -2.05 3.70 -7.08
N GLN A 28 -1.21 4.57 -7.65
CA GLN A 28 -1.57 5.90 -8.15
C GLN A 28 -2.68 5.84 -9.21
N THR A 29 -2.58 4.87 -10.13
CA THR A 29 -3.61 4.62 -11.15
C THR A 29 -4.96 4.23 -10.56
N GLY A 30 -5.00 3.80 -9.29
CA GLY A 30 -6.20 3.33 -8.62
C GLY A 30 -6.69 1.96 -9.12
N GLU A 31 -5.95 1.29 -10.00
CA GLU A 31 -6.37 0.01 -10.61
C GLU A 31 -6.10 -1.20 -9.71
N HIS A 32 -5.10 -1.09 -8.83
CA HIS A 32 -4.63 -2.20 -8.01
C HIS A 32 -4.37 -1.74 -6.58
N ALA A 33 -4.63 -2.65 -5.64
CA ALA A 33 -4.25 -2.53 -4.25
C ALA A 33 -3.37 -3.70 -3.85
N TYR A 34 -2.48 -3.46 -2.88
CA TYR A 34 -1.52 -4.43 -2.38
C TYR A 34 -1.51 -4.43 -0.85
N ILE A 35 -1.34 -5.59 -0.25
CA ILE A 35 -1.25 -5.77 1.20
C ILE A 35 0.10 -6.36 1.59
N GLY A 36 0.66 -5.89 2.70
CA GLY A 36 1.85 -6.47 3.29
C GLY A 36 2.13 -5.96 4.70
N ALA A 37 3.09 -6.60 5.37
CA ALA A 37 3.53 -6.19 6.70
C ALA A 37 4.51 -5.02 6.61
N ALA A 38 4.38 -4.07 7.55
CA ALA A 38 5.39 -3.06 7.81
C ALA A 38 6.47 -3.66 8.72
N LEU A 39 7.61 -3.95 8.11
CA LEU A 39 8.77 -4.58 8.77
C LEU A 39 9.96 -3.62 8.85
N ARG A 40 9.85 -2.43 8.26
CA ARG A 40 10.92 -1.43 8.22
C ARG A 40 10.69 -0.37 9.30
N HIS A 41 11.72 0.47 9.45
CA HIS A 41 11.72 1.56 10.43
C HIS A 41 11.02 2.83 9.92
N ASP A 42 10.73 2.91 8.63
CA ASP A 42 10.17 4.10 7.97
C ASP A 42 8.91 3.73 7.16
N GLU A 43 7.87 4.54 7.31
CA GLU A 43 6.56 4.28 6.74
C GLU A 43 6.58 4.29 5.21
N ASP A 44 7.29 5.24 4.59
CA ASP A 44 7.35 5.36 3.14
C ASP A 44 8.16 4.20 2.53
N SER A 45 9.17 3.73 3.25
CA SER A 45 9.94 2.54 2.90
C SER A 45 9.11 1.26 2.96
N ASP A 46 8.18 1.14 3.91
CA ASP A 46 7.23 0.03 3.97
C ASP A 46 6.20 0.11 2.84
N VAL A 47 5.66 1.30 2.56
CA VAL A 47 4.73 1.51 1.45
C VAL A 47 5.36 1.13 0.11
N ALA A 48 6.59 1.57 -0.16
CA ALA A 48 7.32 1.21 -1.37
C ALA A 48 7.51 -0.32 -1.47
N GLN A 49 7.80 -0.99 -0.35
CA GLN A 49 7.97 -2.44 -0.31
C GLN A 49 6.67 -3.18 -0.58
N ILE A 50 5.57 -2.75 0.03
CA ILE A 50 4.24 -3.34 -0.16
C ILE A 50 3.78 -3.11 -1.60
N LEU A 51 4.05 -1.94 -2.16
CA LEU A 51 3.69 -1.64 -3.54
C LEU A 51 4.48 -2.51 -4.52
N ALA A 52 5.78 -2.71 -4.29
CA ALA A 52 6.65 -3.51 -5.15
C ALA A 52 6.47 -5.04 -4.98
N TYR A 53 6.18 -5.52 -3.77
CA TYR A 53 6.23 -6.97 -3.45
C TYR A 53 5.03 -7.49 -2.65
N GLY A 54 4.10 -6.62 -2.28
CA GLY A 54 2.91 -7.00 -1.53
C GLY A 54 1.98 -7.88 -2.35
N ALA A 55 1.19 -8.68 -1.64
CA ALA A 55 0.18 -9.52 -2.27
C ALA A 55 -0.94 -8.65 -2.83
N LYS A 56 -1.51 -9.02 -3.99
CA LYS A 56 -2.68 -8.33 -4.53
C LYS A 56 -3.83 -8.40 -3.52
N PHE A 57 -4.44 -7.24 -3.28
CA PHE A 57 -5.57 -7.08 -2.39
C PHE A 57 -6.79 -6.62 -3.20
N PRO A 58 -8.03 -7.06 -2.86
CA PRO A 58 -9.22 -6.63 -3.57
C PRO A 58 -9.39 -5.11 -3.49
N LEU A 59 -9.33 -4.43 -4.64
CA LEU A 59 -9.43 -2.97 -4.72
C LEU A 59 -10.71 -2.43 -4.07
N ALA A 60 -11.85 -3.07 -4.34
CA ALA A 60 -13.14 -2.67 -3.77
C ALA A 60 -13.12 -2.70 -2.23
N ALA A 61 -12.44 -3.67 -1.62
CA ALA A 61 -12.25 -3.70 -0.18
C ALA A 61 -11.27 -2.62 0.28
N ALA A 62 -10.18 -2.39 -0.46
CA ALA A 62 -9.16 -1.38 -0.12
C ALA A 62 -9.76 0.03 -0.03
N LEU A 63 -10.69 0.36 -0.91
CA LEU A 63 -11.34 1.67 -0.97
C LEU A 63 -12.30 1.93 0.21
N LEU A 64 -12.74 0.88 0.90
CA LEU A 64 -13.58 0.99 2.10
C LEU A 64 -12.76 1.17 3.39
N LEU A 65 -11.44 1.02 3.31
CA LEU A 65 -10.55 1.10 4.47
C LEU A 65 -10.32 2.55 4.91
N PRO A 66 -10.14 2.80 6.22
CA PRO A 66 -9.80 4.11 6.73
C PRO A 66 -8.39 4.50 6.27
N VAL A 67 -8.32 5.53 5.42
CA VAL A 67 -7.06 6.03 4.88
C VAL A 67 -6.24 6.65 6.01
N SER A 68 -5.01 6.15 6.18
CA SER A 68 -4.06 6.68 7.15
C SER A 68 -3.23 7.82 6.57
N LYS A 69 -2.80 7.69 5.31
CA LYS A 69 -2.04 8.71 4.58
C LYS A 69 -2.45 8.75 3.11
N ARG A 70 -2.55 9.96 2.57
CA ARG A 70 -2.68 10.23 1.14
C ARG A 70 -1.34 10.73 0.63
N TYR A 71 -0.93 10.22 -0.51
CA TYR A 71 0.22 10.70 -1.24
C TYR A 71 -0.25 11.75 -2.26
N PRO A 72 0.54 12.80 -2.50
CA PRO A 72 0.20 13.76 -3.53
C PRO A 72 0.12 13.04 -4.88
N ASP A 73 -0.95 13.30 -5.62
CA ASP A 73 -0.96 13.02 -7.04
C ASP A 73 0.05 13.99 -7.66
N GLU A 74 1.24 13.51 -8.04
CA GLU A 74 2.10 14.31 -8.91
C GLU A 74 1.32 14.53 -10.21
N GLU A 75 0.86 15.77 -10.41
CA GLU A 75 0.41 16.24 -11.71
C GLU A 75 1.54 15.98 -12.72
N VAL A 76 1.20 15.23 -13.76
CA VAL A 76 2.09 14.89 -14.88
C VAL A 76 2.51 16.16 -15.62
#